data_AF-A0A2T4IGI0-F1
#
_entry.id   AF-A0A2T4IGI0-F1
#
_cell.length_a   1.000
_cell.length_b   1.000
_cell.length_c   1.000
_cell.angle_alpha   90.00
_cell.angle_beta   90.00
_cell.angle_gamma   90.00
#
_symmetry.space_group_name_H-M   'P 1'
#
loop_
_entity.id
_entity.type
_entity.pdbx_description
1 polymer ?
#
loop_
_entity_poly.entity_id
_entity_poly.type
_entity_poly.pdbx_seq_one_letter_code
_entity_poly.pdbx_strand_id
1 'polypeptide(L)'
;MSGLPSLFVSHGAPTFALRPGTAGAALAAVGARLPRPRAVLVLSPHWQTADLRVGTSAQPPTIHDFHGFEAALYELRYPASGHPGLAGRACGLLGAAGWAVQADEVRGLDHGAWVPLLHLFPGADVPVFQVSLPLALDAVAAWRLGQTLAPLRDEGVLVVGSGSLTHNLADFRHSRGADQPYVREFSAWVARAIAAGAHDDLLHALERAPAALRAHPTAEHFWPLLVAAAAGAAGGSAWRIDGGIEYGILAMDAFVFGTAAQVDAVRAAR
;
A
#
# COMPACT_ATOMS: atom_id res chain seq x y z
N MET A 1 2.17 18.80 16.85
CA MET A 1 1.02 17.99 16.42
C MET A 1 1.58 16.69 15.87
N SER A 2 1.08 15.52 16.27
CA SER A 2 1.53 14.26 15.67
C SER A 2 0.91 14.13 14.27
N GLY A 3 1.69 13.77 13.24
CA GLY A 3 1.21 13.63 11.86
C GLY A 3 0.10 12.59 11.64
N LEU A 4 -0.19 12.25 10.39
CA LEU A 4 -1.14 11.18 10.06
C LEU A 4 -0.54 9.78 10.33
N PRO A 5 -1.34 8.71 10.53
CA PRO A 5 -0.81 7.35 10.44
C PRO A 5 -0.32 7.05 9.00
N SER A 6 0.40 5.94 8.83
CA SER A 6 0.60 5.31 7.51
C SER A 6 -0.24 4.04 7.39
N LEU A 7 -0.49 3.61 6.16
CA LEU A 7 -1.36 2.47 5.87
C LEU A 7 -0.67 1.53 4.90
N PHE A 8 -0.72 0.22 5.16
CA PHE A 8 -0.56 -0.79 4.12
C PHE A 8 -1.93 -1.33 3.72
N VAL A 9 -2.14 -1.53 2.42
CA VAL A 9 -3.35 -2.19 1.89
C VAL A 9 -2.93 -3.29 0.92
N SER A 10 -3.44 -4.50 1.14
CA SER A 10 -3.44 -5.53 0.10
C SER A 10 -4.49 -5.17 -0.95
N HIS A 11 -4.06 -4.74 -2.15
CA HIS A 11 -4.98 -4.28 -3.19
C HIS A 11 -5.63 -5.41 -4.00
N GLY A 12 -5.16 -6.65 -3.82
CA GLY A 12 -5.79 -7.83 -4.41
C GLY A 12 -5.78 -7.85 -5.93
N ALA A 13 -6.78 -8.49 -6.53
CA ALA A 13 -6.99 -8.44 -7.97
C ALA A 13 -7.76 -7.16 -8.36
N PRO A 14 -7.69 -6.68 -9.61
CA PRO A 14 -8.46 -5.53 -10.09
C PRO A 14 -9.97 -5.61 -9.78
N THR A 15 -10.52 -6.82 -9.71
CA THR A 15 -11.91 -7.10 -9.36
C THR A 15 -12.30 -6.64 -7.95
N PHE A 16 -11.34 -6.36 -7.08
CA PHE A 16 -11.58 -5.76 -5.77
C PHE A 16 -12.33 -4.42 -5.87
N ALA A 17 -12.23 -3.72 -7.01
CA ALA A 17 -13.01 -2.50 -7.28
C ALA A 17 -14.53 -2.77 -7.38
N LEU A 18 -14.93 -3.92 -7.95
CA LEU A 18 -16.34 -4.29 -8.16
C LEU A 18 -16.86 -5.28 -7.11
N ARG A 19 -15.96 -6.08 -6.54
CA ARG A 19 -16.25 -7.16 -5.59
C ARG A 19 -15.43 -6.92 -4.31
N PRO A 20 -15.79 -5.90 -3.51
CA PRO A 20 -15.01 -5.48 -2.34
C PRO A 20 -14.89 -6.51 -1.21
N GLY A 21 -15.83 -7.45 -1.10
CA GLY A 21 -15.88 -8.41 0.00
C GLY A 21 -15.76 -7.73 1.38
N THR A 22 -15.13 -8.43 2.33
CA THR A 22 -14.88 -7.91 3.69
C THR A 22 -13.88 -6.77 3.69
N ALA A 23 -12.81 -6.88 2.89
CA ALA A 23 -11.72 -5.89 2.85
C ALA A 23 -12.22 -4.49 2.46
N GLY A 24 -13.10 -4.37 1.46
CA GLY A 24 -13.58 -3.06 1.01
C GLY A 24 -14.46 -2.37 2.05
N ALA A 25 -15.33 -3.12 2.74
CA ALA A 25 -16.12 -2.58 3.85
C ALA A 25 -15.22 -2.11 5.01
N ALA A 26 -14.17 -2.87 5.32
CA ALA A 26 -13.20 -2.51 6.35
C ALA A 26 -12.39 -1.27 5.96
N LEU A 27 -11.94 -1.15 4.70
CA LEU A 27 -11.26 0.04 4.20
C LEU A 27 -12.18 1.27 4.18
N ALA A 28 -13.44 1.13 3.81
CA ALA A 28 -14.41 2.23 3.87
C ALA A 28 -14.59 2.73 5.31
N ALA A 29 -14.65 1.83 6.29
CA ALA A 29 -14.70 2.19 7.70
C ALA A 29 -13.43 2.92 8.15
N VAL A 30 -12.25 2.50 7.69
CA VAL A 30 -10.98 3.21 7.95
C VAL A 30 -11.00 4.61 7.33
N GLY A 31 -11.39 4.72 6.06
CA GLY A 31 -11.47 5.98 5.33
C GLY A 31 -12.36 7.01 6.01
N ALA A 32 -13.53 6.58 6.50
CA ALA A 32 -14.47 7.44 7.22
C ALA A 32 -13.93 7.95 8.57
N ARG A 33 -12.90 7.31 9.14
CA ARG A 33 -12.34 7.61 10.46
C ARG A 33 -11.00 8.34 10.41
N LEU A 34 -10.33 8.31 9.26
CA LEU A 34 -9.08 9.03 9.07
C LEU A 34 -9.32 10.54 9.16
N PRO A 35 -8.46 11.30 9.86
CA PRO A 35 -8.41 12.74 9.68
C PRO A 35 -8.19 13.02 8.20
N ARG A 36 -8.95 13.95 7.63
CA ARG A 36 -8.91 14.19 6.18
C ARG A 36 -7.51 14.67 5.76
N PRO A 37 -6.78 13.90 4.92
CA PRO A 37 -5.43 14.26 4.52
C PRO A 37 -5.43 15.39 3.49
N ARG A 38 -4.31 16.11 3.39
CA ARG A 38 -4.07 17.09 2.32
C ARG A 38 -3.76 16.42 0.97
N ALA A 39 -3.15 15.24 1.03
CA ALA A 39 -2.93 14.36 -0.12
C ALA A 39 -2.68 12.92 0.34
N VAL A 40 -2.83 11.97 -0.56
CA VAL A 40 -2.36 10.60 -0.41
C VAL A 40 -1.12 10.39 -1.28
N LEU A 41 -0.07 9.86 -0.67
CA LEU A 41 1.08 9.31 -1.39
C LEU A 41 0.90 7.79 -1.47
N VAL A 42 0.85 7.22 -2.68
CA VAL A 42 0.80 5.77 -2.89
C VAL A 42 2.12 5.24 -3.42
N LEU A 43 2.61 4.15 -2.84
CA LEU A 43 3.66 3.31 -3.41
C LEU A 43 3.05 1.98 -3.86
N SER A 44 3.14 1.70 -5.17
CA SER A 44 2.49 0.55 -5.82
C SER A 44 3.51 -0.24 -6.64
N PRO A 45 3.50 -1.59 -6.59
CA PRO A 45 4.37 -2.44 -7.40
C PRO A 45 4.05 -2.38 -8.90
N HIS A 46 2.91 -1.82 -9.28
CA HIS A 46 2.53 -1.59 -10.68
C HIS A 46 3.20 -0.35 -11.30
N TRP A 47 4.01 0.36 -10.52
CA TRP A 47 4.93 1.37 -11.03
C TRP A 47 6.36 1.05 -10.64
N GLN A 48 6.99 0.16 -11.39
CA GLN A 48 8.42 -0.12 -11.24
C GLN A 48 9.27 0.63 -12.25
N THR A 49 10.40 1.17 -11.79
CA THR A 49 11.33 1.98 -12.60
C THR A 49 12.79 1.63 -12.26
N ALA A 50 13.76 2.10 -13.05
CA ALA A 50 15.17 1.88 -12.72
C ALA A 50 15.58 2.68 -11.47
N ASP A 51 15.36 4.00 -11.51
CA ASP A 51 15.53 4.93 -10.39
C ASP A 51 14.17 5.42 -9.90
N LEU A 52 14.11 6.04 -8.72
CA LEU A 52 12.85 6.56 -8.17
C LEU A 52 12.24 7.63 -9.09
N ARG A 53 10.93 7.56 -9.24
CA ARG A 53 10.13 8.61 -9.88
C ARG A 53 9.00 9.04 -8.97
N VAL A 54 8.65 10.32 -9.03
CA VAL A 54 7.51 10.89 -8.30
C VAL A 54 6.54 11.49 -9.29
N GLY A 55 5.29 11.04 -9.24
CA GLY A 55 4.22 11.57 -10.09
C GLY A 55 3.89 13.01 -9.66
N THR A 56 4.13 13.99 -10.53
CA THR A 56 3.87 15.41 -10.28
C THR A 56 2.72 15.97 -11.12
N SER A 57 2.00 15.10 -11.83
CA SER A 57 0.80 15.48 -12.59
C SER A 57 -0.23 16.16 -11.69
N ALA A 58 -0.80 17.28 -12.14
CA ALA A 58 -1.89 17.96 -11.43
C ALA A 58 -3.24 17.25 -11.60
N GLN A 59 -3.38 16.42 -12.64
CA GLN A 59 -4.59 15.66 -12.98
C GLN A 59 -4.18 14.28 -13.52
N PRO A 60 -3.72 13.36 -12.65
CA PRO A 60 -3.24 12.06 -13.07
C PRO A 60 -4.40 11.24 -13.67
N PRO A 61 -4.28 10.73 -14.91
CA PRO A 61 -5.32 9.88 -15.48
C PRO A 61 -5.44 8.55 -14.72
N THR A 62 -6.64 7.96 -14.69
CA THR A 62 -6.81 6.56 -14.23
C THR A 62 -6.19 5.60 -15.25
N ILE A 63 -5.25 4.78 -14.83
CA ILE A 63 -4.59 3.76 -15.65
C ILE A 63 -5.25 2.40 -15.39
N HIS A 64 -5.54 1.67 -16.48
CA HIS A 64 -5.97 0.27 -16.45
C HIS A 64 -4.79 -0.59 -16.93
N ASP A 65 -3.91 -0.93 -16.00
CA ASP A 65 -2.67 -1.68 -16.19
C ASP A 65 -2.87 -3.21 -16.16
N PHE A 66 -4.11 -3.66 -16.35
CA PHE A 66 -4.54 -5.05 -16.33
C PHE A 66 -5.38 -5.40 -17.56
N HIS A 67 -5.39 -6.68 -17.94
CA HIS A 67 -6.13 -7.18 -19.11
C HIS A 67 -6.96 -8.44 -18.78
N GLY A 68 -7.96 -8.75 -19.60
CA GLY A 68 -8.72 -10.00 -19.52
C GLY A 68 -9.84 -10.03 -18.47
N PHE A 69 -10.26 -8.85 -17.99
CA PHE A 69 -11.35 -8.69 -17.03
C PHE A 69 -12.66 -8.24 -17.70
N GLU A 70 -13.74 -8.14 -16.92
CA GLU A 70 -15.04 -7.68 -17.40
C GLU A 70 -15.02 -6.21 -17.83
N ALA A 71 -15.84 -5.85 -18.83
CA ALA A 71 -15.88 -4.51 -19.43
C ALA A 71 -16.12 -3.40 -18.38
N ALA A 72 -16.97 -3.68 -17.37
CA ALA A 72 -17.27 -2.76 -16.29
C ALA A 72 -16.01 -2.26 -15.56
N LEU A 73 -14.95 -3.07 -15.43
CA LEU A 73 -13.70 -2.63 -14.82
C LEU A 73 -12.98 -1.55 -15.64
N TYR A 74 -13.07 -1.60 -16.98
CA TYR A 74 -12.43 -0.63 -17.87
C TYR A 74 -13.22 0.68 -18.00
N GLU A 75 -14.46 0.70 -17.53
CA GLU A 75 -15.31 1.88 -17.47
C GLU A 75 -15.09 2.69 -16.18
N LEU A 76 -14.56 2.06 -15.12
CA LEU A 76 -14.28 2.73 -13.86
C LEU A 76 -13.27 3.87 -14.03
N ARG A 77 -13.49 4.96 -13.30
CA ARG A 77 -12.59 6.10 -13.22
C ARG A 77 -12.45 6.51 -11.77
N TYR A 78 -11.26 6.96 -11.41
CA TYR A 78 -10.97 7.56 -10.11
C TYR A 78 -10.32 8.92 -10.35
N PRO A 79 -11.12 9.98 -10.57
CA PRO A 79 -10.65 11.27 -11.07
C PRO A 79 -10.12 12.16 -9.94
N ALA A 80 -9.24 11.63 -9.10
CA ALA A 80 -8.59 12.43 -8.06
C ALA A 80 -7.60 13.42 -8.68
N SER A 81 -7.61 14.66 -8.19
CA SER A 81 -6.57 15.63 -8.55
C SER A 81 -5.20 15.17 -8.06
N GLY A 82 -4.13 15.58 -8.72
CA GLY A 82 -2.78 15.45 -8.16
C GLY A 82 -2.44 16.53 -7.14
N HIS A 83 -1.28 16.42 -6.50
CA HIS A 83 -0.77 17.48 -5.61
C HIS A 83 0.69 17.82 -5.92
N PRO A 84 0.98 18.56 -7.02
CA PRO A 84 2.34 18.82 -7.48
C PRO A 84 3.29 19.40 -6.41
N GLY A 85 2.77 20.24 -5.50
CA GLY A 85 3.57 20.80 -4.41
C GLY A 85 4.10 19.77 -3.39
N LEU A 86 3.25 18.83 -2.95
CA LEU A 86 3.65 17.77 -2.02
C LEU A 86 4.43 16.66 -2.73
N ALA A 87 4.15 16.42 -4.02
CA ALA A 87 4.99 15.57 -4.86
C ALA A 87 6.41 16.16 -4.99
N GLY A 88 6.54 17.46 -5.23
CA GLY A 88 7.83 18.16 -5.23
C GLY A 88 8.54 18.10 -3.87
N ARG A 89 7.79 18.18 -2.76
CA ARG A 89 8.34 17.95 -1.41
C ARG A 89 8.91 16.53 -1.26
N ALA A 90 8.21 15.52 -1.77
CA ALA A 90 8.69 14.14 -1.77
C ALA A 90 9.99 13.99 -2.58
N CYS A 91 10.09 14.59 -3.78
CA CYS A 91 11.34 14.66 -4.54
C CYS A 91 12.49 15.25 -3.70
N GLY A 92 12.23 16.36 -3.01
CA GLY A 92 13.23 17.02 -2.16
C GLY A 92 13.72 16.13 -1.00
N LEU A 93 12.81 15.43 -0.32
CA LEU A 93 13.16 14.48 0.74
C LEU A 93 14.01 13.32 0.20
N LEU A 94 13.60 12.73 -0.93
CA LEU A 94 14.31 11.63 -1.56
C LEU A 94 15.71 12.06 -2.03
N GLY A 95 15.83 13.19 -2.71
CA GLY A 95 17.10 13.72 -3.16
C GLY A 95 18.05 14.06 -2.00
N ALA A 96 17.54 14.69 -0.93
CA ALA A 96 18.33 14.99 0.26
C ALA A 96 18.83 13.72 0.99
N ALA A 97 18.08 12.62 0.90
CA ALA A 97 18.49 11.33 1.43
C ALA A 97 19.40 10.53 0.47
N GLY A 98 19.82 11.11 -0.67
CA GLY A 98 20.77 10.52 -1.60
C GLY A 98 20.16 9.56 -2.62
N TRP A 99 18.84 9.56 -2.79
CA TRP A 99 18.21 8.78 -3.85
C TRP A 99 18.32 9.49 -5.20
N ALA A 100 18.63 8.75 -6.26
CA ALA A 100 18.40 9.20 -7.62
C ALA A 100 16.88 9.28 -7.86
N VAL A 101 16.35 10.48 -8.03
CA VAL A 101 14.91 10.73 -8.14
C VAL A 101 14.59 11.69 -9.29
N GLN A 102 13.53 11.39 -10.02
CA GLN A 102 13.02 12.21 -11.13
C GLN A 102 11.54 12.53 -10.93
N ALA A 103 11.11 13.72 -11.34
CA ALA A 103 9.70 14.03 -11.46
C ALA A 103 9.12 13.38 -12.73
N ASP A 104 7.86 12.94 -12.66
CA ASP A 104 7.10 12.43 -13.79
C ASP A 104 5.76 13.18 -13.89
N GLU A 105 5.70 14.14 -14.81
CA GLU A 105 4.56 15.07 -14.94
C GLU A 105 3.33 14.44 -15.60
N VAL A 106 3.48 13.25 -16.20
CA VAL A 106 2.42 12.58 -16.96
C VAL A 106 1.96 11.26 -16.32
N ARG A 107 2.58 10.83 -15.22
CA ARG A 107 2.18 9.62 -14.49
C ARG A 107 0.70 9.70 -14.06
N GLY A 108 -0.07 8.71 -14.51
CA GLY A 108 -1.42 8.42 -14.00
C GLY A 108 -1.41 7.47 -12.80
N LEU A 109 -2.59 7.19 -12.25
CA LEU A 109 -2.78 6.27 -11.13
C LEU A 109 -3.02 4.84 -11.66
N ASP A 110 -2.13 3.89 -11.34
CA ASP A 110 -2.37 2.45 -11.61
C ASP A 110 -3.43 1.85 -10.67
N HIS A 111 -3.88 0.62 -10.96
CA HIS A 111 -4.92 -0.03 -10.16
C HIS A 111 -4.52 -0.27 -8.71
N GLY A 112 -3.23 -0.53 -8.45
CA GLY A 112 -2.71 -0.59 -7.08
C GLY A 112 -2.91 0.74 -6.34
N ALA A 113 -2.93 1.87 -7.03
CA ALA A 113 -3.28 3.15 -6.42
C ALA A 113 -4.79 3.40 -6.35
N TRP A 114 -5.52 3.35 -7.47
CA TRP A 114 -6.89 3.82 -7.46
C TRP A 114 -7.90 2.84 -6.86
N VAL A 115 -7.63 1.52 -6.86
CA VAL A 115 -8.58 0.53 -6.31
C VAL A 115 -8.68 0.64 -4.77
N PRO A 116 -7.59 0.65 -3.98
CA PRO A 116 -7.69 0.90 -2.53
C PRO A 116 -8.34 2.25 -2.20
N LEU A 117 -8.05 3.28 -3.00
CA LEU A 117 -8.56 4.62 -2.77
C LEU A 117 -10.04 4.76 -3.12
N LEU A 118 -10.55 3.97 -4.06
CA LEU A 118 -11.99 3.85 -4.31
C LEU A 118 -12.75 3.46 -3.03
N HIS A 119 -12.15 2.65 -2.16
CA HIS A 119 -12.74 2.25 -0.89
C HIS A 119 -12.46 3.23 0.26
N LEU A 120 -11.25 3.78 0.34
CA LEU A 120 -10.88 4.74 1.40
C LEU A 120 -11.53 6.13 1.20
N PHE A 121 -11.56 6.63 -0.03
CA PHE A 121 -12.03 7.97 -0.39
C PHE A 121 -12.89 7.90 -1.67
N PRO A 122 -14.09 7.28 -1.61
CA PRO A 122 -14.92 7.03 -2.79
C PRO A 122 -15.32 8.28 -3.58
N GLY A 123 -15.26 9.46 -2.97
CA GLY A 123 -15.53 10.73 -3.63
C GLY A 123 -14.41 11.24 -4.55
N ALA A 124 -13.23 10.61 -4.56
CA ALA A 124 -12.04 11.07 -5.29
C ALA A 124 -11.68 12.55 -5.01
N ASP A 125 -11.99 13.01 -3.79
CA ASP A 125 -11.96 14.41 -3.37
C ASP A 125 -10.73 14.74 -2.51
N VAL A 126 -9.81 13.79 -2.40
CA VAL A 126 -8.50 13.93 -1.78
C VAL A 126 -7.43 13.81 -2.87
N PRO A 127 -6.49 14.76 -2.98
CA PRO A 127 -5.43 14.69 -3.97
C PRO A 127 -4.54 13.45 -3.83
N VAL A 128 -4.07 12.88 -4.94
CA VAL A 128 -3.25 11.66 -4.97
C VAL A 128 -2.02 11.83 -5.83
N PHE A 129 -0.88 11.35 -5.37
CA PHE A 129 0.31 11.18 -6.19
C PHE A 129 1.03 9.88 -5.83
N GLN A 130 1.94 9.45 -6.71
CA GLN A 130 2.66 8.21 -6.54
C GLN A 130 4.17 8.43 -6.40
N VAL A 131 4.84 7.49 -5.75
CA VAL A 131 6.28 7.27 -5.86
C VAL A 131 6.48 5.86 -6.40
N SER A 132 7.29 5.71 -7.43
CA SER A 132 7.60 4.41 -8.03
C SER A 132 8.44 3.53 -7.10
N LEU A 133 8.52 2.24 -7.40
CA LEU A 133 9.45 1.32 -6.74
C LEU A 133 10.61 1.00 -7.69
N PRO A 134 11.87 1.14 -7.27
CA PRO A 134 13.00 0.70 -8.08
C PRO A 134 12.94 -0.81 -8.33
N LEU A 135 13.28 -1.26 -9.54
CA LEU A 135 13.34 -2.69 -9.89
C LEU A 135 14.33 -3.46 -9.01
N ALA A 136 15.42 -2.81 -8.61
CA ALA A 136 16.45 -3.38 -7.74
C ALA A 136 16.18 -3.16 -6.24
N LEU A 137 14.97 -2.74 -5.87
CA LEU A 137 14.61 -2.49 -4.47
C LEU A 137 14.66 -3.80 -3.66
N ASP A 138 15.36 -3.76 -2.53
CA ASP A 138 15.37 -4.82 -1.53
C ASP A 138 14.64 -4.38 -0.25
N ALA A 139 14.56 -5.27 0.74
CA ALA A 139 13.85 -5.01 1.99
C ALA A 139 14.43 -3.82 2.77
N VAL A 140 15.75 -3.70 2.83
CA VAL A 140 16.44 -2.62 3.57
C VAL A 140 16.20 -1.28 2.90
N ALA A 141 16.29 -1.25 1.56
CA ALA A 141 16.02 -0.08 0.76
C ALA A 141 14.54 0.33 0.81
N ALA A 142 13.60 -0.62 0.82
CA ALA A 142 12.17 -0.36 0.99
C ALA A 142 11.88 0.26 2.37
N TRP A 143 12.49 -0.27 3.43
CA TRP A 143 12.38 0.30 4.77
C TRP A 143 12.98 1.71 4.84
N ARG A 144 14.16 1.92 4.25
CA ARG A 144 14.78 3.25 4.15
C ARG A 144 13.91 4.23 3.36
N LEU A 145 13.25 3.78 2.30
CA LEU A 145 12.33 4.60 1.52
C LEU A 145 11.15 5.09 2.39
N GLY A 146 10.54 4.19 3.18
CA GLY A 146 9.49 4.57 4.12
C GLY A 146 9.96 5.56 5.19
N GLN A 147 11.15 5.37 5.77
CA GLN A 147 11.75 6.34 6.70
C GLN A 147 11.99 7.71 6.04
N THR A 148 12.44 7.73 4.78
CA THR A 148 12.71 8.97 4.03
C THR A 148 11.42 9.77 3.79
N LEU A 149 10.31 9.08 3.54
CA LEU A 149 9.01 9.68 3.26
C LEU A 149 8.18 9.97 4.53
N ALA A 150 8.56 9.42 5.68
CA ALA A 150 7.86 9.60 6.95
C ALA A 150 7.55 11.06 7.32
N PRO A 151 8.43 12.06 7.09
CA PRO A 151 8.15 13.46 7.42
C PRO A 151 6.91 14.04 6.73
N LEU A 152 6.51 13.50 5.57
CA LEU A 152 5.30 13.95 4.87
C LEU A 152 4.02 13.72 5.70
N ARG A 153 4.05 12.76 6.64
CA ARG A 153 2.92 12.50 7.55
C ARG A 153 2.61 13.71 8.43
N ASP A 154 3.63 14.44 8.87
CA ASP A 154 3.49 15.66 9.67
C ASP A 154 3.03 16.86 8.80
N GLU A 155 3.24 16.78 7.49
CA GLU A 155 2.75 17.74 6.50
C GLU A 155 1.32 17.46 6.03
N GLY A 156 0.65 16.45 6.63
CA GLY A 156 -0.73 16.07 6.33
C GLY A 156 -0.88 15.10 5.14
N VAL A 157 0.17 14.35 4.78
CA VAL A 157 0.13 13.32 3.74
C VAL A 157 -0.14 11.94 4.36
N LEU A 158 -1.17 11.26 3.85
CA LEU A 158 -1.38 9.85 4.16
C LEU A 158 -0.44 9.02 3.27
N VAL A 159 0.53 8.35 3.88
CA VAL A 159 1.44 7.42 3.16
C VAL A 159 0.78 6.05 3.08
N VAL A 160 0.52 5.56 1.87
CA VAL A 160 -0.11 4.27 1.59
C VAL A 160 0.84 3.37 0.82
N GLY A 161 1.30 2.30 1.46
CA GLY A 161 1.91 1.18 0.77
C GLY A 161 0.81 0.27 0.22
N SER A 162 0.61 0.28 -1.10
CA SER A 162 -0.37 -0.58 -1.74
C SER A 162 0.32 -1.77 -2.40
N GLY A 163 0.13 -2.97 -1.86
CA GLY A 163 0.79 -4.18 -2.32
C GLY A 163 -0.10 -5.40 -2.16
N SER A 164 0.48 -6.52 -1.75
CA SER A 164 -0.28 -7.71 -1.38
C SER A 164 0.44 -8.47 -0.28
N LEU A 165 -0.30 -8.86 0.77
CA LEU A 165 0.29 -9.65 1.85
C LEU A 165 0.71 -11.04 1.37
N THR A 166 -0.03 -11.63 0.44
CA THR A 166 0.39 -12.82 -0.34
C THR A 166 0.08 -12.61 -1.82
N HIS A 167 0.99 -12.98 -2.70
CA HIS A 167 0.91 -12.71 -4.13
C HIS A 167 1.55 -13.83 -4.98
N ASN A 168 0.89 -14.98 -5.05
CA ASN A 168 1.27 -16.08 -5.95
C ASN A 168 0.15 -16.41 -6.94
N LEU A 169 0.13 -15.67 -8.05
CA LEU A 169 -0.88 -15.82 -9.09
C LEU A 169 -0.79 -17.18 -9.83
N ALA A 170 0.36 -17.88 -9.78
CA ALA A 170 0.49 -19.21 -10.36
C ALA A 170 -0.39 -20.26 -9.64
N ASP A 171 -0.66 -20.03 -8.35
CA ASP A 171 -1.51 -20.90 -7.54
C ASP A 171 -3.00 -20.60 -7.70
N PHE A 172 -3.39 -19.57 -8.47
CA PHE A 172 -4.80 -19.24 -8.72
C PHE A 172 -5.57 -20.42 -9.32
N ARG A 173 -4.96 -21.16 -10.26
CA ARG A 173 -5.58 -22.35 -10.87
C ARG A 173 -5.65 -23.54 -9.90
N HIS A 174 -4.82 -23.53 -8.86
CA HIS A 174 -4.70 -24.61 -7.88
C HIS A 174 -5.61 -24.41 -6.66
N SER A 175 -6.13 -23.20 -6.42
CA SER A 175 -6.93 -22.92 -5.23
C SER A 175 -8.26 -23.66 -5.18
N ARG A 176 -8.84 -24.09 -6.31
CA ARG A 176 -10.07 -24.92 -6.39
C ARG A 176 -11.22 -24.46 -5.45
N GLY A 177 -11.29 -23.16 -5.13
CA GLY A 177 -12.28 -22.59 -4.22
C GLY A 177 -12.01 -22.76 -2.73
N ALA A 178 -10.81 -23.21 -2.32
CA ALA A 178 -10.37 -23.31 -0.94
C ALA A 178 -9.11 -22.50 -0.67
N ASP A 179 -8.98 -21.99 0.54
CA ASP A 179 -7.80 -21.27 0.98
C ASP A 179 -6.58 -22.20 1.02
N GLN A 180 -5.50 -21.78 0.36
CA GLN A 180 -4.23 -22.49 0.44
C GLN A 180 -3.62 -22.29 1.84
N PRO A 181 -3.16 -23.37 2.51
CA PRO A 181 -2.65 -23.29 3.89
C PRO A 181 -1.53 -22.25 4.09
N TYR A 182 -0.65 -22.09 3.09
CA TYR A 182 0.46 -21.14 3.15
C TYR A 182 -0.01 -19.70 3.34
N VAL A 183 -1.20 -19.35 2.85
CA VAL A 183 -1.73 -17.98 2.93
C VAL A 183 -1.93 -17.59 4.39
N ARG A 184 -2.57 -18.48 5.17
CA ARG A 184 -2.82 -18.25 6.59
C ARG A 184 -1.53 -18.30 7.39
N GLU A 185 -0.63 -19.21 7.06
CA GLU A 185 0.64 -19.39 7.74
C GLU A 185 1.55 -18.15 7.61
N PHE A 186 1.78 -17.69 6.38
CA PHE A 186 2.60 -16.51 6.09
C PHE A 186 1.96 -15.24 6.67
N SER A 187 0.67 -15.02 6.41
CA SER A 187 -0.03 -13.81 6.86
C SER A 187 -0.06 -13.70 8.40
N ALA A 188 -0.28 -14.83 9.09
CA ALA A 188 -0.24 -14.85 10.55
C ALA A 188 1.17 -14.60 11.10
N TRP A 189 2.21 -15.09 10.43
CA TRP A 189 3.59 -14.81 10.82
C TRP A 189 3.92 -13.32 10.69
N VAL A 190 3.59 -12.70 9.55
CA VAL A 190 3.82 -11.26 9.32
C VAL A 190 3.03 -10.41 10.32
N ALA A 191 1.76 -10.74 10.56
CA ALA A 191 0.94 -10.03 11.53
C ALA A 191 1.51 -10.11 12.97
N ARG A 192 2.09 -11.27 13.37
CA ARG A 192 2.77 -11.40 14.66
C ARG A 192 4.04 -10.56 14.73
N ALA A 193 4.85 -10.56 13.67
CA ALA A 193 6.06 -9.74 13.61
C ALA A 193 5.73 -8.24 13.72
N ILE A 194 4.69 -7.77 13.01
CA ILE A 194 4.18 -6.39 13.14
C ILE A 194 3.71 -6.09 14.56
N ALA A 195 2.87 -6.96 15.14
CA ALA A 195 2.32 -6.74 16.48
C ALA A 195 3.41 -6.73 17.58
N ALA A 196 4.50 -7.47 17.38
CA ALA A 196 5.63 -7.50 18.29
C ALA A 196 6.64 -6.35 18.08
N GLY A 197 6.47 -5.52 17.05
CA GLY A 197 7.48 -4.51 16.65
C GLY A 197 8.79 -5.15 16.19
N ALA A 198 8.76 -6.39 15.70
CA ALA A 198 9.93 -7.15 15.29
C ALA A 198 10.40 -6.72 13.89
N HIS A 199 11.01 -5.53 13.79
CA HIS A 199 11.41 -4.95 12.51
C HIS A 199 12.45 -5.81 11.76
N ASP A 200 13.36 -6.47 12.48
CA ASP A 200 14.34 -7.39 11.89
C ASP A 200 13.65 -8.58 11.21
N ASP A 201 12.65 -9.16 11.86
CA ASP A 201 11.85 -10.23 11.25
C ASP A 201 11.09 -9.73 10.03
N LEU A 202 10.55 -8.51 10.04
CA LEU A 202 9.88 -7.96 8.85
C LEU A 202 10.83 -7.73 7.68
N LEU A 203 12.03 -7.19 7.93
CA LEU A 203 13.07 -7.01 6.91
C LEU A 203 13.50 -8.34 6.28
N HIS A 204 13.52 -9.40 7.08
CA HIS A 204 13.90 -10.75 6.65
C HIS A 204 12.69 -11.66 6.41
N ALA A 205 11.48 -11.12 6.25
CA ALA A 205 10.26 -11.91 6.16
C ALA A 205 10.28 -12.88 4.98
N LEU A 206 10.80 -12.46 3.83
CA LEU A 206 10.87 -13.30 2.64
C LEU A 206 11.92 -14.44 2.75
N GLU A 207 12.79 -14.39 3.76
CA GLU A 207 13.81 -15.40 4.04
C GLU A 207 13.40 -16.32 5.21
N ARG A 208 12.80 -15.74 6.26
CA ARG A 208 12.54 -16.42 7.55
C ARG A 208 11.11 -16.87 7.73
N ALA A 209 10.14 -16.21 7.09
CA ALA A 209 8.74 -16.56 7.29
C ALA A 209 8.44 -17.93 6.67
N PRO A 210 7.63 -18.76 7.34
CA PRO A 210 7.18 -20.01 6.76
C PRO A 210 6.43 -19.75 5.45
N ALA A 211 6.71 -20.60 4.46
CA ALA A 211 6.14 -20.55 3.12
C ALA A 211 6.32 -19.21 2.35
N ALA A 212 7.30 -18.37 2.75
CA ALA A 212 7.58 -17.08 2.13
C ALA A 212 7.73 -17.15 0.60
N LEU A 213 8.59 -18.05 0.10
CA LEU A 213 8.82 -18.21 -1.34
C LEU A 213 7.54 -18.59 -2.11
N ARG A 214 6.63 -19.35 -1.49
CA ARG A 214 5.35 -19.71 -2.10
C ARG A 214 4.33 -18.58 -1.98
N ALA A 215 4.39 -17.77 -0.93
CA ALA A 215 3.56 -16.58 -0.77
C ALA A 215 3.97 -15.46 -1.73
N HIS A 216 5.27 -15.33 -1.99
CA HIS A 216 5.89 -14.32 -2.82
C HIS A 216 7.01 -14.95 -3.67
N PRO A 217 6.68 -15.49 -4.86
CA PRO A 217 7.68 -15.97 -5.82
C PRO A 217 8.63 -14.85 -6.28
N THR A 218 8.13 -13.61 -6.25
CA THR A 218 8.86 -12.38 -6.45
C THR A 218 8.46 -11.39 -5.35
N ALA A 219 9.32 -10.42 -5.03
CA ALA A 219 9.22 -9.65 -3.79
C ALA A 219 8.49 -8.31 -3.91
N GLU A 220 8.23 -7.83 -5.12
CA GLU A 220 7.79 -6.46 -5.41
C GLU A 220 6.48 -6.10 -4.71
N HIS A 221 5.52 -7.03 -4.62
CA HIS A 221 4.24 -6.80 -3.95
C HIS A 221 4.34 -6.77 -2.42
N PHE A 222 5.47 -7.23 -1.84
CA PHE A 222 5.72 -7.18 -0.40
C PHE A 222 6.36 -5.85 0.04
N TRP A 223 7.18 -5.22 -0.80
CA TRP A 223 7.89 -3.98 -0.47
C TRP A 223 7.00 -2.82 0.02
N PRO A 224 5.79 -2.59 -0.51
CA PRO A 224 4.90 -1.55 0.03
C PRO A 224 4.58 -1.72 1.52
N LEU A 225 4.54 -2.96 2.05
CA LEU A 225 4.34 -3.20 3.48
C LEU A 225 5.49 -2.63 4.30
N LEU A 226 6.73 -2.88 3.88
CA LEU A 226 7.92 -2.36 4.57
C LEU A 226 7.98 -0.85 4.52
N VAL A 227 7.62 -0.25 3.39
CA VAL A 227 7.54 1.22 3.26
C VAL A 227 6.51 1.79 4.23
N ALA A 228 5.29 1.24 4.27
CA ALA A 228 4.23 1.74 5.14
C ALA A 228 4.58 1.55 6.63
N ALA A 229 5.13 0.39 6.99
CA ALA A 229 5.57 0.10 8.36
C ALA A 229 6.67 1.08 8.80
N ALA A 230 7.69 1.28 7.97
CA ALA A 230 8.80 2.19 8.26
C ALA A 230 8.36 3.65 8.36
N ALA A 231 7.43 4.09 7.49
CA ALA A 231 6.87 5.44 7.56
C ALA A 231 6.13 5.69 8.89
N GLY A 232 5.53 4.65 9.47
CA GLY A 232 4.79 4.68 10.73
C GLY A 232 5.61 4.32 11.98
N ALA A 233 6.79 3.72 11.81
CA ALA A 233 7.52 2.98 12.85
C ALA A 233 7.84 3.80 14.11
N ALA A 234 8.12 5.10 13.96
CA ALA A 234 8.41 5.99 15.10
C ALA A 234 7.26 6.06 16.13
N GLY A 235 6.02 5.72 15.72
CA GLY A 235 4.89 5.70 16.63
C GLY A 235 4.76 4.42 17.47
N GLY A 236 5.44 3.34 17.08
CA GLY A 236 5.52 2.10 17.87
C GLY A 236 4.20 1.32 18.04
N SER A 237 3.14 1.67 17.32
CA SER A 237 1.86 0.96 17.35
C SER A 237 1.39 0.57 15.95
N ALA A 238 0.71 -0.56 15.86
CA ALA A 238 0.12 -1.06 14.64
C ALA A 238 -1.23 -1.73 14.91
N TRP A 239 -2.14 -1.66 13.95
CA TRP A 239 -3.41 -2.37 13.98
C TRP A 239 -3.64 -3.10 12.66
N ARG A 240 -3.88 -4.40 12.75
CA ARG A 240 -4.29 -5.25 11.63
C ARG A 240 -5.79 -5.13 11.40
N ILE A 241 -6.15 -4.90 10.14
CA ILE A 241 -7.50 -4.97 9.61
C ILE A 241 -7.60 -6.30 8.85
N ASP A 242 -8.45 -7.20 9.32
CA ASP A 242 -8.69 -8.49 8.64
C ASP A 242 -9.51 -8.24 7.36
N GLY A 243 -8.92 -8.60 6.21
CA GLY A 243 -9.58 -8.48 4.91
C GLY A 243 -10.14 -9.78 4.37
N GLY A 244 -9.90 -10.90 5.05
CA GLY A 244 -10.16 -12.25 4.53
C GLY A 244 -9.16 -12.70 3.47
N ILE A 245 -9.52 -13.77 2.76
CA ILE A 245 -8.71 -14.35 1.68
C ILE A 245 -9.54 -14.36 0.39
N GLU A 246 -9.01 -13.77 -0.68
CA GLU A 246 -9.62 -13.78 -2.00
C GLU A 246 -8.96 -14.85 -2.89
N TYR A 247 -9.78 -15.55 -3.68
CA TYR A 247 -9.36 -16.63 -4.60
C TYR A 247 -8.52 -17.74 -3.94
N GLY A 248 -8.58 -17.86 -2.61
CA GLY A 248 -7.80 -18.82 -1.83
C GLY A 248 -6.29 -18.56 -1.78
N ILE A 249 -5.79 -17.45 -2.34
CA ILE A 249 -4.35 -17.17 -2.48
C ILE A 249 -3.94 -15.74 -2.11
N LEU A 250 -4.88 -14.79 -2.06
CA LEU A 250 -4.63 -13.38 -1.74
C LEU A 250 -5.14 -13.07 -0.34
N ALA A 251 -4.27 -12.92 0.64
CA ALA A 251 -4.63 -12.36 1.93
C ALA A 251 -4.88 -10.86 1.76
N MET A 252 -6.09 -10.41 2.09
CA MET A 252 -6.56 -9.06 1.81
C MET A 252 -6.39 -8.10 2.99
N ASP A 253 -5.55 -8.46 3.95
CA ASP A 253 -5.33 -7.67 5.15
C ASP A 253 -4.70 -6.31 4.85
N ALA A 254 -5.05 -5.35 5.70
CA ALA A 254 -4.46 -4.02 5.75
C ALA A 254 -3.87 -3.76 7.15
N PHE A 255 -2.93 -2.81 7.24
CA PHE A 255 -2.32 -2.43 8.52
C PHE A 255 -2.23 -0.93 8.65
N VAL A 256 -2.66 -0.40 9.79
CA VAL A 256 -2.44 1.00 10.18
C VAL A 256 -1.21 1.05 11.07
N PHE A 257 -0.27 1.96 10.80
CA PHE A 257 0.92 2.17 11.61
C PHE A 257 0.97 3.62 12.12
N GLY A 258 1.38 3.80 13.36
CA GLY A 258 1.46 5.14 13.96
C GLY A 258 1.65 5.09 15.47
N THR A 259 1.39 6.22 16.13
CA THR A 259 1.30 6.29 17.59
C THR A 259 0.04 5.55 18.06
N ALA A 260 0.02 5.13 19.32
CA ALA A 260 -1.18 4.52 19.91
C ALA A 260 -2.42 5.40 19.70
N ALA A 261 -2.31 6.72 19.90
CA ALA A 261 -3.40 7.67 19.67
C ALA A 261 -3.87 7.72 18.21
N GLN A 262 -2.95 7.68 17.23
CA GLN A 262 -3.30 7.64 15.81
C GLN A 262 -4.02 6.33 15.45
N VAL A 263 -3.49 5.21 15.92
CA VAL A 263 -4.05 3.88 15.66
C VAL A 263 -5.44 3.74 16.30
N ASP A 264 -5.58 4.16 17.55
CA ASP A 264 -6.84 4.11 18.28
C ASP A 264 -7.89 5.02 17.67
N ALA A 265 -7.52 6.21 17.16
CA ALA A 265 -8.45 7.10 16.48
C ALA A 265 -9.10 6.43 15.25
N VAL A 266 -8.32 5.65 14.49
CA VAL A 266 -8.82 4.91 13.32
C VAL A 266 -9.57 3.64 13.73
N ARG A 267 -9.15 2.98 14.81
CA ARG A 267 -9.76 1.74 15.30
C ARG A 267 -11.10 1.96 16.02
N ALA A 268 -11.21 3.01 16.83
CA ALA A 268 -12.20 3.12 17.90
C ALA A 268 -13.40 4.04 17.63
N ALA A 269 -13.71 4.40 16.38
CA ALA A 269 -14.98 5.07 16.12
C ALA A 269 -16.13 4.05 16.18
N ARG A 270 -16.82 4.06 17.31
CA ARG A 270 -18.08 3.36 17.57
C ARG A 270 -19.16 3.80 16.60
#